data_AF-A0A6J6JGW9-F1
#
_entry.id   AF-A0A6J6JGW9-F1
#
_cell.length_a   1.000
_cell.length_b   1.000
_cell.length_c   1.000
_cell.angle_alpha   90.00
_cell.angle_beta   90.00
_cell.angle_gamma   90.00
#
_symmetry.space_group_name_H-M   'P 1'
#
loop_
_entity.id
_entity.type
_entity.pdbx_description
1 polymer ?
#
loop_
_entity_poly.entity_id
_entity_poly.type
_entity_poly.pdbx_seq_one_letter_code
_entity_poly.pdbx_strand_id
1 'polypeptide(L)'
;MLRFAALLHDIGKPATRKLEPGGAVSFYHHDVVGSKLAKKRMKELRFDNDTIKAVSLLVELHLRFFGYSDQAWTDAAIRRYVRDAGDQLVRLHILTRSDVTTRNQRKADLLSHAYDDLEARIEKVMAEEELNAMRPDLTGEQIMEILEIPAGPKVGKAYKYLLELRIENGPLGPEEAKKRLLEWWPKG
;
A
#
# COMPACT_ATOMS: atom_id res chain seq x y z
N MET A 1 -16.75 9.28 -0.53
CA MET A 1 -15.68 8.27 -0.73
C MET A 1 -15.70 7.18 0.34
N LEU A 2 -15.35 7.43 1.60
CA LEU A 2 -15.23 6.38 2.63
C LEU A 2 -16.49 5.51 2.80
N ARG A 3 -17.69 6.11 2.80
CA ARG A 3 -18.96 5.35 2.86
C ARG A 3 -19.13 4.36 1.71
N PHE A 4 -18.67 4.72 0.50
CA PHE A 4 -18.71 3.82 -0.65
C PHE A 4 -17.66 2.72 -0.54
N ALA A 5 -16.47 3.03 -0.02
CA ALA A 5 -15.47 1.99 0.27
C ALA A 5 -16.01 1.00 1.32
N ALA A 6 -16.60 1.49 2.41
CA ALA A 6 -17.25 0.65 3.41
C ALA A 6 -18.40 -0.20 2.82
N LEU A 7 -19.21 0.35 1.91
CA LEU A 7 -20.26 -0.40 1.24
C LEU A 7 -19.72 -1.48 0.29
N LEU A 8 -18.57 -1.24 -0.34
CA LEU A 8 -18.05 -2.06 -1.44
C LEU A 8 -16.85 -2.94 -1.08
N HIS A 9 -16.25 -2.82 0.11
CA HIS A 9 -15.01 -3.53 0.48
C HIS A 9 -15.11 -5.04 0.26
N ASP A 10 -16.28 -5.60 0.54
CA ASP A 10 -16.58 -7.03 0.43
C ASP A 10 -17.23 -7.46 -0.90
N ILE A 11 -17.39 -6.55 -1.89
CA ILE A 11 -18.12 -6.86 -3.14
C ILE A 11 -17.52 -8.04 -3.92
N GLY A 12 -16.24 -8.37 -3.68
CA GLY A 12 -15.56 -9.51 -4.28
C GLY A 12 -15.94 -10.88 -3.70
N LYS A 13 -16.47 -10.96 -2.48
CA LYS A 13 -16.71 -12.23 -1.76
C LYS A 13 -17.52 -13.25 -2.58
N PRO A 14 -18.66 -12.90 -3.20
CA PRO A 14 -19.42 -13.87 -3.98
C PRO A 14 -18.62 -14.49 -5.14
N ALA A 15 -17.77 -13.68 -5.80
CA ALA A 15 -16.99 -14.11 -6.95
C ALA A 15 -15.76 -14.93 -6.57
N THR A 16 -15.27 -14.82 -5.32
CA THR A 16 -14.10 -15.57 -4.82
C THR A 16 -14.46 -16.67 -3.83
N ARG A 17 -15.75 -16.91 -3.61
CA ARG A 17 -16.24 -17.95 -2.70
C ARG A 17 -15.76 -19.33 -3.17
N LYS A 18 -15.07 -20.06 -2.30
CA LYS A 18 -14.64 -21.44 -2.55
C LYS A 18 -15.02 -22.35 -1.37
N LEU A 19 -15.42 -23.58 -1.68
CA LEU A 19 -15.57 -24.65 -0.69
C LEU A 19 -14.22 -25.34 -0.53
N GLU A 20 -13.71 -25.33 0.69
CA GLU A 20 -12.46 -25.98 1.04
C GLU A 20 -12.70 -27.42 1.53
N PRO A 21 -11.68 -28.29 1.48
CA PRO A 21 -11.75 -29.61 2.09
C PRO A 21 -12.18 -29.51 3.56
N GLY A 22 -13.12 -30.37 3.98
CA GLY A 22 -13.69 -30.33 5.34
C GLY A 22 -14.90 -29.40 5.50
N GLY A 23 -15.41 -28.80 4.42
CA GLY A 23 -16.68 -28.07 4.41
C GLY A 23 -16.58 -26.59 4.81
N ALA A 24 -15.37 -26.09 5.03
CA ALA A 24 -15.12 -24.67 5.26
C ALA A 24 -15.35 -23.85 3.98
N VAL A 25 -15.68 -22.56 4.13
CA VAL A 25 -15.83 -21.61 3.03
C VAL A 25 -14.71 -20.58 3.12
N SER A 26 -14.02 -20.31 2.01
CA SER A 26 -13.00 -19.28 1.90
C SER A 26 -13.40 -18.20 0.89
N PHE A 27 -12.76 -17.03 1.00
CA PHE A 27 -12.96 -15.87 0.13
C PHE A 27 -11.62 -15.21 -0.24
N TYR A 28 -10.59 -16.02 -0.47
CA TYR A 28 -9.25 -15.51 -0.73
C TYR A 28 -9.23 -14.54 -1.92
N HIS A 29 -8.45 -13.46 -1.79
CA HIS A 29 -8.27 -12.42 -2.82
C HIS A 29 -9.55 -11.64 -3.20
N HIS A 30 -10.57 -11.61 -2.33
CA HIS A 30 -11.78 -10.83 -2.58
C HIS A 30 -11.55 -9.32 -2.60
N ASP A 31 -10.51 -8.83 -1.95
CA ASP A 31 -10.01 -7.45 -2.03
C ASP A 31 -9.60 -7.07 -3.46
N VAL A 32 -8.77 -7.89 -4.11
CA VAL A 32 -8.28 -7.62 -5.47
C VAL A 32 -9.40 -7.73 -6.51
N VAL A 33 -10.24 -8.76 -6.40
CA VAL A 33 -11.42 -8.90 -7.26
C VAL A 33 -12.44 -7.79 -6.97
N GLY A 34 -12.64 -7.47 -5.70
CA GLY A 34 -13.52 -6.42 -5.22
C GLY A 34 -13.15 -5.05 -5.75
N SER A 35 -11.86 -4.69 -5.74
CA SER A 35 -11.34 -3.43 -6.28
C SER A 35 -11.73 -3.24 -7.76
N LYS A 36 -11.57 -4.29 -8.57
CA LYS A 36 -11.94 -4.30 -9.99
C LYS A 36 -13.46 -4.18 -10.19
N LEU A 37 -14.25 -4.88 -9.37
CA LEU A 37 -15.71 -4.80 -9.40
C LEU A 37 -16.22 -3.42 -8.98
N ALA A 38 -15.71 -2.87 -7.88
CA ALA A 38 -16.02 -1.53 -7.40
C ALA A 38 -15.73 -0.48 -8.49
N LYS A 39 -14.55 -0.56 -9.13
CA LYS A 39 -14.17 0.30 -10.26
C LYS A 39 -15.20 0.25 -11.38
N LYS A 40 -15.59 -0.95 -11.79
CA LYS A 40 -16.57 -1.17 -12.87
C LYS A 40 -17.93 -0.57 -12.50
N ARG A 41 -18.44 -0.87 -11.31
CA ARG A 41 -19.76 -0.40 -10.85
C ARG A 41 -19.81 1.11 -10.70
N MET A 42 -18.79 1.72 -10.13
CA MET A 42 -18.75 3.17 -9.95
C MET A 42 -18.63 3.92 -11.29
N LYS A 43 -17.96 3.33 -12.29
CA LYS A 43 -17.98 3.85 -13.67
C LYS A 43 -19.38 3.80 -14.29
N GLU A 44 -20.09 2.69 -14.13
CA GLU A 44 -21.48 2.53 -14.61
C GLU A 44 -22.41 3.57 -13.93
N LEU A 45 -22.16 3.87 -12.65
CA LEU A 45 -22.86 4.89 -11.87
C LEU A 45 -22.35 6.33 -12.10
N ARG A 46 -21.40 6.54 -13.02
CA ARG A 46 -20.88 7.85 -13.44
C ARG A 46 -20.22 8.68 -12.33
N PHE A 47 -19.54 8.03 -11.38
CA PHE A 47 -18.66 8.73 -10.44
C PHE A 47 -17.45 9.35 -11.17
N ASP A 48 -16.86 10.39 -10.57
CA ASP A 48 -15.62 10.97 -11.06
C ASP A 48 -14.41 10.02 -10.88
N ASN A 49 -13.37 10.24 -11.69
CA ASN A 49 -12.21 9.35 -11.75
C ASN A 49 -11.42 9.30 -10.43
N ASP A 50 -11.34 10.41 -9.70
CA ASP A 50 -10.58 10.48 -8.44
C ASP A 50 -11.29 9.71 -7.33
N THR A 51 -12.62 9.87 -7.23
CA THR A 51 -13.46 9.07 -6.33
C THR A 51 -13.38 7.58 -6.64
N ILE A 52 -13.44 7.20 -7.93
CA ILE A 52 -13.30 5.80 -8.35
C ILE A 52 -11.92 5.26 -7.94
N LYS A 53 -10.85 6.00 -8.21
CA LYS A 53 -9.48 5.60 -7.87
C LYS A 53 -9.33 5.41 -6.36
N ALA A 54 -9.79 6.37 -5.56
CA ALA A 54 -9.69 6.32 -4.10
C ALA A 54 -10.50 5.15 -3.51
N VAL A 55 -11.75 4.94 -3.95
CA VAL A 55 -12.58 3.84 -3.44
C VAL A 55 -12.01 2.48 -3.85
N SER A 56 -11.62 2.30 -5.12
CA SER A 56 -11.00 1.04 -5.55
C SER A 56 -9.72 0.74 -4.77
N LEU A 57 -8.87 1.74 -4.51
CA LEU A 57 -7.66 1.56 -3.70
C LEU A 57 -7.98 1.14 -2.26
N LEU A 58 -8.96 1.79 -1.63
CA LEU A 58 -9.39 1.42 -0.28
C LEU A 58 -9.93 -0.03 -0.23
N VAL A 59 -10.72 -0.43 -1.23
CA VAL A 59 -11.21 -1.81 -1.36
C VAL A 59 -10.06 -2.79 -1.61
N GLU A 60 -9.04 -2.41 -2.36
CA GLU A 60 -7.88 -3.27 -2.63
C GLU A 60 -7.02 -3.50 -1.38
N LEU A 61 -6.89 -2.49 -0.53
CA LEU A 61 -5.96 -2.54 0.61
C LEU A 61 -6.61 -2.92 1.94
N HIS A 62 -7.94 -3.03 2.02
CA HIS A 62 -8.66 -3.13 3.30
C HIS A 62 -8.25 -4.32 4.16
N LEU A 63 -7.84 -5.44 3.55
CA LEU A 63 -7.41 -6.64 4.28
C LEU A 63 -5.97 -6.59 4.78
N ARG A 64 -5.14 -5.65 4.28
CA ARG A 64 -3.70 -5.70 4.52
C ARG A 64 -3.36 -5.70 6.00
N PHE A 65 -4.05 -4.89 6.80
CA PHE A 65 -3.86 -4.83 8.26
C PHE A 65 -3.96 -6.20 8.95
N PHE A 66 -4.82 -7.12 8.49
CA PHE A 66 -4.95 -8.42 9.15
C PHE A 66 -3.65 -9.24 9.09
N GLY A 67 -2.82 -9.02 8.06
CA GLY A 67 -1.47 -9.58 8.02
C GLY A 67 -0.51 -8.97 9.04
N TYR A 68 -0.79 -7.75 9.55
CA TYR A 68 -0.06 -7.16 10.69
C TYR A 68 -0.51 -7.76 12.01
N SER A 69 -1.83 -7.93 12.20
CA SER A 69 -2.37 -8.50 13.43
C SER A 69 -1.92 -9.93 13.68
N ASP A 70 -1.60 -10.68 12.61
CA ASP A 70 -1.05 -12.04 12.71
C ASP A 70 0.45 -12.02 13.07
N GLN A 71 1.22 -11.08 12.50
CA GLN A 71 2.64 -10.92 12.75
C GLN A 71 3.09 -9.47 12.51
N ALA A 72 3.84 -8.91 13.46
CA ALA A 72 4.41 -7.57 13.34
C ALA A 72 5.26 -7.44 12.06
N TRP A 73 5.04 -6.34 11.32
CA TRP A 73 5.76 -6.07 10.07
C TRP A 73 7.17 -5.55 10.30
N THR A 74 8.03 -5.68 9.28
CA THR A 74 9.29 -4.94 9.21
C THR A 74 9.04 -3.49 8.81
N ASP A 75 9.98 -2.59 9.08
CA ASP A 75 9.86 -1.18 8.67
C ASP A 75 9.74 -1.03 7.15
N ALA A 76 10.39 -1.93 6.39
CA ALA A 76 10.19 -2.01 4.95
C ALA A 76 8.73 -2.31 4.58
N ALA A 77 8.08 -3.26 5.25
CA ALA A 77 6.68 -3.57 5.00
C ALA A 77 5.73 -2.41 5.43
N ILE A 78 6.06 -1.68 6.50
CA ILE A 78 5.36 -0.45 6.90
C ILE A 78 5.49 0.62 5.82
N ARG A 79 6.71 0.89 5.33
CA ARG A 79 6.95 1.82 4.21
C ARG A 79 6.13 1.43 2.99
N ARG A 80 6.12 0.14 2.61
CA ARG A 80 5.30 -0.36 1.49
C ARG A 80 3.82 -0.03 1.72
N TYR A 81 3.29 -0.33 2.91
CA TYR A 81 1.90 -0.07 3.27
C TYR A 81 1.53 1.42 3.14
N VAL A 82 2.34 2.32 3.72
CA VAL A 82 2.15 3.78 3.64
C VAL A 82 2.20 4.25 2.19
N ARG A 83 3.19 3.80 1.40
CA ARG A 83 3.31 4.13 -0.03
C ARG A 83 2.08 3.76 -0.82
N ASP A 84 1.63 2.52 -0.65
CA ASP A 84 0.58 1.92 -1.46
C ASP A 84 -0.76 2.61 -1.16
N ALA A 85 -1.00 2.98 0.12
CA ALA A 85 -2.16 3.73 0.54
C ALA A 85 -2.10 5.21 0.13
N GLY A 86 -0.91 5.82 0.12
CA GLY A 86 -0.71 7.22 -0.25
C GLY A 86 -1.60 8.17 0.56
N ASP A 87 -2.29 9.07 -0.14
CA ASP A 87 -3.22 10.04 0.45
C ASP A 87 -4.50 9.42 1.04
N GLN A 88 -4.71 8.11 0.85
CA GLN A 88 -5.84 7.36 1.41
C GLN A 88 -5.52 6.67 2.74
N LEU A 89 -4.28 6.75 3.25
CA LEU A 89 -3.86 6.04 4.47
C LEU A 89 -4.81 6.24 5.66
N VAL A 90 -5.15 7.49 5.98
CA VAL A 90 -6.08 7.81 7.08
C VAL A 90 -7.46 7.19 6.84
N ARG A 91 -7.96 7.22 5.61
CA ARG A 91 -9.26 6.61 5.27
C ARG A 91 -9.21 5.10 5.32
N LEU A 92 -8.07 4.49 4.99
CA LEU A 92 -7.83 3.06 5.10
C LEU A 92 -7.88 2.63 6.57
N HIS A 93 -7.25 3.39 7.48
CA HIS A 93 -7.33 3.12 8.91
C HIS A 93 -8.76 3.15 9.44
N ILE A 94 -9.53 4.19 9.06
CA ILE A 94 -10.94 4.29 9.47
C ILE A 94 -11.76 3.11 8.92
N LEU A 95 -11.57 2.77 7.63
CA LEU A 95 -12.27 1.66 7.00
C LEU A 95 -12.00 0.34 7.75
N THR A 96 -10.73 0.00 7.96
CA THR A 96 -10.39 -1.27 8.61
C THR A 96 -10.83 -1.31 10.07
N ARG A 97 -10.67 -0.22 10.84
CA ARG A 97 -11.19 -0.17 12.22
C ARG A 97 -12.71 -0.39 12.26
N SER A 98 -13.44 0.15 11.28
CA SER A 98 -14.90 -0.03 11.19
C SER A 98 -15.33 -1.44 10.75
N ASP A 99 -14.45 -2.18 10.07
CA ASP A 99 -14.70 -3.57 9.63
C ASP A 99 -14.52 -4.59 10.76
N VAL A 100 -13.89 -4.21 11.89
CA VAL A 100 -13.77 -5.08 13.05
C VAL A 100 -15.13 -5.26 13.72
N THR A 101 -15.96 -6.15 13.18
CA THR A 101 -17.29 -6.49 13.69
C THR A 101 -17.24 -7.83 14.42
N THR A 102 -16.64 -7.87 15.60
CA THR A 102 -16.64 -9.09 16.44
C THR A 102 -17.32 -8.85 17.78
N ARG A 103 -18.17 -9.81 18.19
CA ARG A 103 -18.74 -9.85 19.55
C ARG A 103 -17.78 -10.43 20.58
N ASN A 104 -16.63 -10.96 20.14
CA ASN A 104 -15.59 -11.48 21.02
C ASN A 104 -14.72 -10.30 21.48
N GLN A 105 -14.94 -9.84 22.71
CA GLN A 105 -14.23 -8.70 23.29
C GLN A 105 -12.71 -8.89 23.23
N ARG A 106 -12.20 -10.07 23.60
CA ARG A 106 -10.77 -10.35 23.57
C ARG A 106 -10.16 -10.23 22.17
N LYS A 107 -10.89 -10.66 21.14
CA LYS A 107 -10.44 -10.51 19.74
C LYS A 107 -10.49 -9.05 19.30
N ALA A 108 -11.53 -8.31 19.71
CA ALA A 108 -11.62 -6.88 19.43
C ALA A 108 -10.45 -6.12 20.07
N ASP A 109 -10.14 -6.38 21.34
CA ASP A 109 -9.05 -5.73 22.07
C ASP A 109 -7.69 -6.04 21.42
N LEU A 110 -7.44 -7.31 21.04
CA LEU A 110 -6.21 -7.69 20.33
C LEU A 110 -6.04 -6.92 19.01
N LEU A 111 -7.11 -6.84 18.20
CA LEU A 111 -7.07 -6.11 16.94
C LEU A 111 -6.90 -4.61 17.15
N SER A 112 -7.55 -4.04 18.17
CA SER A 112 -7.38 -2.62 18.52
C SER A 112 -5.94 -2.31 18.90
N HIS A 113 -5.34 -3.10 19.81
CA HIS A 113 -3.96 -2.91 20.22
C HIS A 113 -2.97 -3.08 19.06
N ALA A 114 -3.18 -4.07 18.18
CA ALA A 114 -2.35 -4.23 16.99
C ALA A 114 -2.48 -3.04 16.03
N TYR A 115 -3.66 -2.42 15.93
CA TYR A 115 -3.85 -1.22 15.12
C TYR A 115 -3.15 0.00 15.71
N ASP A 116 -3.30 0.22 17.02
CA ASP A 116 -2.65 1.33 17.72
C ASP A 116 -1.11 1.21 17.63
N ASP A 117 -0.57 -0.01 17.75
CA ASP A 117 0.86 -0.30 17.56
C ASP A 117 1.32 -0.03 16.12
N LEU A 118 0.54 -0.43 15.11
CA LEU A 118 0.85 -0.11 13.71
C LEU A 118 0.90 1.40 13.47
N GLU A 119 -0.06 2.17 13.99
CA GLU A 119 -0.09 3.63 13.85
C GLU A 119 1.14 4.27 14.51
N ALA A 120 1.48 3.88 15.74
CA ALA A 120 2.68 4.38 16.42
C ALA A 120 3.97 4.06 15.65
N ARG A 121 4.05 2.88 15.02
CA ARG A 121 5.22 2.53 14.20
C ARG A 121 5.26 3.27 12.87
N ILE A 122 4.11 3.51 12.23
CA ILE A 122 4.04 4.38 11.04
C ILE A 122 4.56 5.77 11.42
N GLU A 123 4.08 6.36 12.51
CA GLU A 123 4.52 7.67 12.98
C GLU A 123 6.04 7.69 13.25
N LYS A 124 6.57 6.68 13.93
CA LYS A 124 8.01 6.57 14.19
C LYS A 124 8.82 6.50 12.90
N VAL A 125 8.47 5.59 11.98
CA VAL A 125 9.17 5.42 10.70
C VAL A 125 9.08 6.70 9.87
N MET A 126 7.93 7.37 9.84
CA MET A 126 7.74 8.63 9.12
C MET A 126 8.39 9.84 9.80
N ALA A 127 8.63 9.80 11.11
CA ALA A 127 9.36 10.86 11.81
C ALA A 127 10.87 10.72 11.63
N GLU A 128 11.38 9.48 11.62
CA GLU A 128 12.78 9.17 11.31
C GLU A 128 13.13 9.46 9.85
N GLU A 129 12.15 9.37 8.95
CA GLU A 129 12.31 9.59 7.51
C GLU A 129 11.58 10.87 7.08
N GLU A 130 12.31 11.96 6.83
CA GLU A 130 11.80 13.32 6.50
C GLU A 130 10.35 13.43 5.97
N LEU A 131 9.61 14.32 6.63
CA LEU A 131 8.17 14.32 6.92
C LEU A 131 7.14 13.88 5.88
N ASN A 132 7.34 13.93 4.56
CA ASN A 132 6.19 13.71 3.66
C ASN A 132 6.46 13.50 2.16
N ALA A 133 7.53 12.80 1.77
CA ALA A 133 7.52 12.18 0.45
C ALA A 133 8.41 10.95 0.42
N MET A 134 7.81 9.76 0.34
CA MET A 134 8.52 8.55 -0.07
C MET A 134 9.03 8.72 -1.50
N ARG A 135 10.22 9.30 -1.61
CA ARG A 135 10.96 9.61 -2.82
C ARG A 135 12.35 8.97 -2.69
N PRO A 136 12.98 8.63 -3.82
CA PRO A 136 14.36 8.21 -3.79
C PRO A 136 15.29 9.33 -3.31
N ASP A 137 16.49 8.95 -2.86
CA ASP A 137 17.53 9.90 -2.43
C ASP A 137 18.16 10.68 -3.61
N LEU A 138 17.79 10.35 -4.86
CA LEU A 138 18.20 11.06 -6.07
C LEU A 138 16.98 11.51 -6.88
N THR A 139 17.05 12.72 -7.45
CA THR A 139 16.02 13.26 -8.35
C THR A 139 16.17 12.73 -9.77
N GLY A 140 15.15 12.97 -10.60
CA GLY A 140 15.21 12.63 -12.03
C GLY A 140 16.37 13.33 -12.75
N GLU A 141 16.65 14.58 -12.39
CA GLU A 141 17.76 15.38 -12.91
C GLU A 141 19.11 14.77 -12.54
N GLN A 142 19.30 14.38 -11.28
CA GLN A 142 20.54 13.73 -10.83
C GLN A 142 20.75 12.38 -11.52
N ILE A 143 19.68 11.61 -11.74
CA ILE A 143 19.76 10.34 -12.48
C ILE A 143 20.22 10.59 -13.92
N MET A 144 19.69 11.61 -14.60
CA MET A 144 20.09 11.97 -15.96
C MET A 144 21.57 12.36 -16.03
N GLU A 145 22.05 13.14 -15.06
CA GLU A 145 23.45 13.56 -14.96
C GLU A 145 24.38 12.36 -14.68
N ILE A 146 24.06 11.52 -13.69
CA ILE A 146 24.90 10.38 -13.27
C ILE A 146 25.02 9.32 -14.37
N LEU A 147 23.92 9.05 -15.08
CA LEU A 147 23.87 8.01 -16.12
C LEU A 147 24.15 8.55 -17.53
N GLU A 148 24.31 9.87 -17.68
CA GLU A 148 24.48 10.55 -18.97
C GLU A 148 23.38 10.19 -19.99
N ILE A 149 22.13 10.11 -19.52
CA ILE A 149 20.96 9.78 -20.35
C ILE A 149 20.00 10.96 -20.47
N PRO A 150 19.32 11.13 -21.63
CA PRO A 150 18.27 12.13 -21.77
C PRO A 150 17.01 11.71 -21.00
N ALA A 151 16.12 12.69 -20.78
CA ALA A 151 14.80 12.46 -20.23
C ALA A 151 14.05 11.38 -21.04
N GLY A 152 13.45 10.42 -20.34
CA GLY A 152 12.68 9.37 -20.98
C GLY A 152 12.39 8.16 -20.09
N PRO A 153 11.83 7.08 -20.67
CA PRO A 153 11.43 5.89 -19.93
C PRO A 153 12.56 5.24 -19.12
N LYS A 154 13.80 5.39 -19.57
CA LYS A 154 15.01 4.92 -18.88
C LYS A 154 15.20 5.59 -17.52
N VAL A 155 15.01 6.91 -17.43
CA VAL A 155 15.05 7.67 -16.17
C VAL A 155 13.96 7.18 -15.22
N GLY A 156 12.74 6.96 -15.72
CA GLY A 156 11.65 6.42 -14.91
C GLY A 156 11.93 5.02 -14.34
N LYS A 157 12.62 4.15 -15.09
CA LYS A 157 13.05 2.83 -14.59
C LYS A 157 14.09 2.95 -13.48
N ALA A 158 15.10 3.80 -13.66
CA ALA A 158 16.10 4.10 -12.64
C ALA A 158 15.48 4.69 -11.37
N TYR A 159 14.56 5.65 -11.54
CA TYR A 159 13.83 6.25 -10.43
C TYR A 159 13.02 5.20 -9.65
N LYS A 160 12.34 4.30 -10.36
CA LYS A 160 11.58 3.21 -9.73
C LYS A 160 12.50 2.25 -8.95
N TYR A 161 13.65 1.89 -9.50
CA TYR A 161 14.65 1.08 -8.81
C TYR A 161 15.11 1.73 -7.50
N LEU A 162 15.47 3.02 -7.54
CA LEU A 162 15.90 3.74 -6.35
C LEU A 162 14.78 3.90 -5.32
N LEU A 163 13.53 4.04 -5.77
CA LEU A 163 12.37 4.04 -4.88
C LEU A 163 12.17 2.68 -4.19
N GLU A 164 12.38 1.57 -4.90
CA GLU A 164 12.34 0.23 -4.33
C GLU A 164 13.43 0.05 -3.27
N LEU A 165 14.66 0.51 -3.54
CA LEU A 165 15.76 0.51 -2.57
C LEU A 165 15.44 1.33 -1.32
N ARG A 166 14.90 2.55 -1.50
CA ARG A 166 14.48 3.43 -0.40
C ARG A 166 13.47 2.72 0.50
N ILE A 167 12.59 1.93 -0.09
CA ILE A 167 11.51 1.28 0.64
C ILE A 167 11.99 0.01 1.34
N GLU A 168 12.99 -0.65 0.78
CA GLU A 168 13.63 -1.80 1.41
C GLU A 168 14.54 -1.39 2.56
N ASN A 169 15.37 -0.38 2.36
CA ASN A 169 16.47 -0.07 3.26
C ASN A 169 16.26 1.21 4.09
N GLY A 170 15.24 2.02 3.77
CA GLY A 170 15.13 3.37 4.29
C GLY A 170 16.08 4.35 3.57
N PRO A 171 16.35 5.53 4.15
CA PRO A 171 17.31 6.50 3.61
C PRO A 171 18.72 5.89 3.51
N LEU A 172 19.31 5.92 2.31
CA LEU A 172 20.71 5.55 2.09
C LEU A 172 21.61 6.78 1.94
N GLY A 173 21.00 7.90 1.54
CA GLY A 173 21.68 9.14 1.21
C GLY A 173 22.19 9.16 -0.24
N PRO A 174 22.48 10.37 -0.79
CA PRO A 174 22.77 10.53 -2.23
C PRO A 174 23.97 9.70 -2.73
N GLU A 175 25.02 9.57 -1.92
CA GLU A 175 26.25 8.87 -2.31
C GLU A 175 26.06 7.36 -2.45
N GLU A 176 25.46 6.70 -1.46
CA GLU A 176 25.17 5.27 -1.54
C GLU A 176 24.10 4.98 -2.60
N ALA A 177 23.08 5.85 -2.74
CA ALA A 177 22.09 5.73 -3.81
C ALA A 177 22.73 5.81 -5.21
N LYS A 178 23.68 6.73 -5.42
CA LYS A 178 24.45 6.85 -6.67
C LYS A 178 25.27 5.59 -6.95
N LYS A 179 25.95 5.05 -5.93
CA LYS A 179 26.72 3.81 -6.07
C LYS A 179 25.82 2.66 -6.51
N ARG A 180 24.69 2.44 -5.83
CA ARG A 180 23.73 1.38 -6.19
C ARG A 180 23.14 1.58 -7.59
N LEU A 181 22.85 2.83 -7.97
CA LEU A 181 22.37 3.16 -9.30
C LEU A 181 23.35 2.71 -10.39
N LEU A 182 24.63 3.01 -10.21
CA LEU A 182 25.69 2.64 -11.16
C LEU A 182 25.95 1.13 -11.20
N GLU A 183 25.82 0.42 -10.08
CA GLU A 183 25.93 -1.04 -10.02
C GLU A 183 24.77 -1.74 -10.73
N TRP A 184 23.55 -1.21 -10.59
CA TRP A 184 22.35 -1.76 -11.23
C TRP A 184 22.26 -1.44 -12.72
N TRP A 185 22.77 -0.29 -13.15
CA TRP A 185 22.66 0.15 -14.54
C TRP A 185 23.50 -0.74 -15.47
N PRO A 186 22.90 -1.36 -16.51
CA PRO A 186 23.67 -2.14 -17.46
C PRO A 186 24.65 -1.23 -18.19
N LYS A 187 25.95 -1.51 -18.04
CA LYS A 187 26.96 -0.90 -18.89
C LYS A 187 26.69 -1.37 -20.32
N GLY A 188 26.35 -0.43 -21.20
CA GLY A 188 26.20 -0.69 -22.63
C GLY A 188 27.50 -1.19 -23.24
#